data_AF-A0A946ASZ8-F1
#
_entry.id   AF-A0A946ASZ8-F1
#
_cell.length_a   1.000
_cell.length_b   1.000
_cell.length_c   1.000
_cell.angle_alpha   90.00
_cell.angle_beta   90.00
_cell.angle_gamma   90.00
#
_symmetry.space_group_name_H-M   'P 1'
#
loop_
_entity.id
_entity.type
_entity.pdbx_description
1 polymer ?
#
loop_
_entity_poly.entity_id
_entity_poly.type
_entity_poly.pdbx_seq_one_letter_code
_entity_poly.pdbx_strand_id
1 'polypeptide(L)'
;MKACAIWGTPVKDKRKEGDKTYFDSARAGGEYCISGTASTVIDVWCKKTKINLTTWLVNQRRLGTCCPEITGTILEEVERYRPLSVHDRADNLLRYLFSKSDILGKVISFCLDTDYSCKDTAHNELLAWTSSGCQISEVLTLSEYCHEEKWINLEKKPVTTSSGSSCYELMLKSNGYARLAYLNGINPQSDQALEMAQGKN
;
A
#
# COMPACT_ATOMS: atom_id res chain seq x y z
N MET A 1 -24.36 -0.88 0.71
CA MET A 1 -23.03 -0.28 0.97
C MET A 1 -22.25 -0.25 -0.33
N LYS A 2 -21.47 0.81 -0.60
CA LYS A 2 -20.49 0.80 -1.70
C LYS A 2 -19.32 -0.09 -1.27
N ALA A 3 -19.04 -1.16 -2.02
CA ALA A 3 -17.97 -2.12 -1.73
C ALA A 3 -16.94 -2.14 -2.87
N CYS A 4 -15.67 -2.35 -2.50
CA CYS A 4 -14.51 -2.46 -3.38
C CYS A 4 -14.62 -3.74 -4.22
N ALA A 5 -14.39 -3.65 -5.53
CA ALA A 5 -14.45 -4.81 -6.42
C ALA A 5 -13.40 -5.88 -6.04
N ILE A 6 -12.21 -5.45 -5.60
CA ILE A 6 -11.12 -6.38 -5.30
C ILE A 6 -11.37 -7.13 -4.00
N TRP A 7 -11.66 -6.40 -2.92
CA TRP A 7 -11.64 -6.93 -1.55
C TRP A 7 -13.01 -7.03 -0.89
N GLY A 8 -14.07 -6.51 -1.50
CA GLY A 8 -15.40 -6.41 -0.88
C GLY A 8 -15.46 -5.45 0.31
N THR A 9 -14.37 -4.75 0.64
CA THR A 9 -14.32 -3.79 1.75
C THR A 9 -15.07 -2.49 1.43
N PRO A 10 -15.55 -1.74 2.42
CA PRO A 10 -16.15 -0.43 2.20
C PRO A 10 -15.21 0.50 1.42
N VAL A 11 -15.79 1.32 0.55
CA VAL A 11 -15.08 2.35 -0.23
C VAL A 11 -15.57 3.74 0.13
N LYS A 12 -14.67 4.73 0.01
CA LYS A 12 -15.00 6.15 0.23
C LYS A 12 -15.89 6.67 -0.90
N ASP A 13 -15.57 6.31 -2.14
CA ASP A 13 -16.42 6.60 -3.29
C ASP A 13 -16.52 5.43 -4.27
N LYS A 14 -17.62 5.41 -5.02
CA LYS A 14 -17.93 4.50 -6.13
C LYS A 14 -18.80 5.25 -7.12
N ARG A 15 -18.33 5.37 -8.37
CA ARG A 15 -19.08 5.95 -9.50
C ARG A 15 -18.91 5.09 -10.76
N LYS A 16 -19.86 5.16 -11.67
CA LYS A 16 -19.84 4.40 -12.93
C LYS A 16 -19.94 5.37 -14.11
N GLU A 17 -19.09 5.20 -15.11
CA GLU A 17 -19.09 6.00 -16.34
C GLU A 17 -18.90 5.05 -17.54
N GLY A 18 -19.96 4.85 -18.33
CA GLY A 18 -19.95 3.87 -19.41
C GLY A 18 -19.70 2.45 -18.89
N ASP A 19 -18.69 1.77 -19.46
CA ASP A 19 -18.25 0.44 -19.03
C ASP A 19 -17.29 0.46 -17.83
N LYS A 20 -16.82 1.64 -17.40
CA LYS A 20 -15.86 1.75 -16.30
C LYS A 20 -16.55 2.02 -14.98
N THR A 21 -16.06 1.37 -13.92
CA THR A 21 -16.44 1.69 -12.54
C THR A 21 -15.22 2.19 -11.79
N TYR A 22 -15.34 3.36 -11.16
CA TYR A 22 -14.29 3.99 -10.35
C TYR A 22 -14.56 3.72 -8.88
N PHE A 23 -13.48 3.51 -8.12
CA PHE A 23 -13.49 3.21 -6.70
C PHE A 23 -12.40 4.01 -5.99
N ASP A 24 -12.69 4.52 -4.79
CA ASP A 24 -11.67 5.00 -3.84
C ASP A 24 -11.63 4.05 -2.63
N SER A 25 -10.63 3.15 -2.60
CA SER A 25 -10.52 2.11 -1.60
C SER A 25 -9.17 2.13 -0.90
N ALA A 26 -9.19 2.42 0.41
CA ALA A 26 -8.04 2.29 1.30
C ALA A 26 -7.35 0.92 1.17
N ARG A 27 -8.15 -0.14 1.06
CA ARG A 27 -7.68 -1.53 0.93
C ARG A 27 -7.03 -1.84 -0.42
N ALA A 28 -7.34 -1.06 -1.45
CA ALA A 28 -6.66 -1.08 -2.76
C ALA A 28 -5.57 0.01 -2.88
N GLY A 29 -5.26 0.71 -1.79
CA GLY A 29 -4.28 1.78 -1.73
C GLY A 29 -4.72 3.12 -2.34
N GLY A 30 -6.01 3.34 -2.61
CA GLY A 30 -6.56 4.60 -3.12
C GLY A 30 -7.50 4.44 -4.32
N GLU A 31 -7.53 5.46 -5.20
CA GLU A 31 -8.41 5.53 -6.36
C GLU A 31 -7.98 4.61 -7.51
N TYR A 32 -8.92 3.90 -8.12
CA TYR A 32 -8.69 3.11 -9.34
C TYR A 32 -9.99 3.02 -10.16
N CYS A 33 -9.88 2.64 -11.42
CA CYS A 33 -11.03 2.26 -12.23
C CYS A 33 -10.87 0.87 -12.84
N ILE A 34 -12.00 0.23 -13.13
CA ILE A 34 -12.04 -1.13 -13.69
C ILE A 34 -13.10 -1.22 -14.77
N SER A 35 -12.76 -1.89 -15.87
CA SER A 35 -13.69 -2.23 -16.94
C SER A 35 -14.71 -3.30 -16.51
N GLY A 36 -15.88 -3.35 -17.16
CA GLY A 36 -16.93 -4.29 -16.81
C GLY A 36 -16.47 -5.74 -16.91
N THR A 37 -15.70 -6.06 -17.96
CA THR A 37 -15.13 -7.39 -18.21
C THR A 37 -14.04 -7.75 -17.19
N ALA A 38 -13.18 -6.82 -16.79
CA ALA A 38 -12.19 -7.08 -15.76
C ALA A 38 -12.83 -7.36 -14.39
N SER A 39 -13.95 -6.69 -14.08
CA SER A 39 -14.65 -6.88 -12.80
C SER A 39 -15.10 -8.33 -12.61
N THR A 40 -15.62 -8.99 -13.65
CA THR A 40 -16.10 -10.37 -13.56
C THR A 40 -14.97 -11.37 -13.31
N VAL A 41 -13.76 -11.07 -13.79
CA VAL A 41 -12.57 -11.92 -13.59
C VAL A 41 -12.07 -11.83 -12.14
N ILE A 42 -12.06 -10.62 -11.57
CA ILE A 42 -11.58 -10.40 -10.19
C ILE A 42 -12.45 -11.08 -9.14
N ASP A 43 -13.76 -11.22 -9.39
CA ASP A 43 -14.69 -11.82 -8.43
C ASP A 43 -14.31 -13.27 -8.08
N VAL A 44 -13.77 -14.02 -9.04
CA VAL A 44 -13.34 -15.42 -8.86
C VAL A 44 -11.87 -15.58 -8.48
N TRP A 45 -11.11 -14.48 -8.39
CA TRP A 45 -9.69 -14.54 -8.07
C TRP A 45 -9.42 -14.94 -6.61
N CYS A 46 -8.39 -15.76 -6.43
CA CYS A 46 -7.90 -16.10 -5.11
C CYS A 46 -7.21 -14.90 -4.44
N LYS A 47 -7.05 -14.99 -3.12
CA LYS A 47 -6.45 -13.93 -2.30
C LYS A 47 -5.05 -13.52 -2.78
N LYS A 48 -4.22 -14.49 -3.21
CA LYS A 48 -2.86 -14.21 -3.70
C LYS A 48 -2.86 -13.28 -4.90
N THR A 49 -3.71 -13.54 -5.90
CA THR A 49 -3.80 -12.70 -7.10
C THR A 49 -4.35 -11.30 -6.78
N LYS A 50 -5.30 -11.21 -5.83
CA LYS A 50 -5.80 -9.91 -5.33
C LYS A 50 -4.73 -9.09 -4.61
N ILE A 51 -3.80 -9.74 -3.89
CA ILE A 51 -2.62 -9.07 -3.31
C ILE A 51 -1.75 -8.51 -4.43
N ASN A 52 -1.37 -9.33 -5.41
CA ASN A 52 -0.55 -8.88 -6.54
C ASN A 52 -1.18 -7.68 -7.27
N LEU A 53 -2.50 -7.70 -7.49
CA LEU A 53 -3.22 -6.58 -8.10
C LEU A 53 -3.12 -5.31 -7.24
N THR A 54 -3.27 -5.46 -5.93
CA THR A 54 -3.16 -4.34 -4.99
C THR A 54 -1.73 -3.76 -4.99
N THR A 55 -0.71 -4.63 -5.01
CA THR A 55 0.69 -4.22 -5.15
C THR A 55 0.91 -3.46 -6.45
N TRP A 56 0.37 -3.96 -7.57
CA TRP A 56 0.45 -3.28 -8.86
C TRP A 56 -0.20 -1.89 -8.79
N LEU A 57 -1.41 -1.76 -8.22
CA LEU A 57 -2.10 -0.47 -8.06
C LEU A 57 -1.28 0.53 -7.24
N VAL A 58 -0.73 0.11 -6.10
CA VAL A 58 0.14 0.95 -5.26
C VAL A 58 1.37 1.41 -6.05
N ASN A 59 1.98 0.50 -6.82
CA ASN A 59 3.14 0.83 -7.66
C ASN A 59 2.78 1.83 -8.76
N GLN A 60 1.64 1.68 -9.45
CA GLN A 60 1.21 2.63 -10.48
C GLN A 60 1.03 4.04 -9.90
N ARG A 61 0.40 4.17 -8.72
CA ARG A 61 0.25 5.48 -8.05
C ARG A 61 1.59 6.05 -7.63
N ARG A 62 2.51 5.21 -7.15
CA ARG A 62 3.89 5.64 -6.83
C ARG A 62 4.63 6.18 -8.05
N LEU A 63 4.33 5.67 -9.24
CA LEU A 63 4.88 6.15 -10.51
C LEU A 63 4.15 7.38 -11.08
N GLY A 64 3.15 7.91 -10.36
CA GLY A 64 2.43 9.14 -10.73
C GLY A 64 1.06 8.91 -11.40
N THR A 65 0.64 7.67 -11.60
CA THR A 65 -0.68 7.36 -12.16
C THR A 65 -1.76 7.50 -11.08
N CYS A 66 -2.41 8.67 -10.99
CA CYS A 66 -3.38 8.98 -9.93
C CYS A 66 -4.55 7.98 -9.84
N CYS A 67 -5.11 7.59 -10.99
CA CYS A 67 -6.23 6.64 -11.07
C CYS A 67 -5.90 5.52 -12.06
N PRO A 68 -5.19 4.46 -11.61
CA PRO A 68 -4.83 3.35 -12.50
C PRO A 68 -6.08 2.63 -13.02
N GLU A 69 -6.02 2.22 -14.29
CA GLU A 69 -7.10 1.48 -14.95
C GLU A 69 -6.80 -0.02 -14.98
N ILE A 70 -7.79 -0.81 -14.57
CA ILE A 70 -7.76 -2.27 -14.60
C ILE A 70 -8.52 -2.77 -15.83
N THR A 71 -7.76 -3.31 -16.78
CA THR A 71 -8.24 -3.95 -18.01
C THR A 71 -7.89 -5.43 -18.03
N GLY A 72 -8.47 -6.22 -18.94
CA GLY A 72 -8.13 -7.63 -19.10
C GLY A 72 -6.63 -7.90 -19.28
N THR A 73 -5.94 -7.06 -20.05
CA THR A 73 -4.48 -7.17 -20.25
C THR A 73 -3.70 -6.98 -18.96
N ILE A 74 -4.10 -6.04 -18.10
CA ILE A 74 -3.47 -5.84 -16.79
C ILE A 74 -3.71 -7.06 -15.89
N LEU A 75 -4.87 -7.69 -15.98
CA LEU A 75 -5.15 -8.91 -15.21
C LEU A 75 -4.20 -10.05 -15.59
N GLU A 76 -3.93 -10.25 -16.88
CA GLU A 76 -2.96 -11.23 -17.37
C GLU A 76 -1.52 -10.93 -16.90
N GLU A 77 -1.14 -9.65 -16.83
CA GLU A 77 0.16 -9.22 -16.30
C GLU A 77 0.28 -9.53 -14.79
N VAL A 78 -0.76 -9.20 -14.03
CA VAL A 78 -0.82 -9.38 -12.58
C VAL A 78 -0.74 -10.86 -12.16
N GLU A 79 -1.30 -11.77 -12.97
CA GLU A 79 -1.20 -13.21 -12.73
C GLU A 79 0.25 -13.72 -12.84
N ARG A 80 1.09 -13.06 -13.64
CA ARG A 80 2.51 -13.37 -13.80
C ARG A 80 3.40 -12.68 -12.77
N TYR A 81 2.82 -11.79 -11.95
CA TYR A 81 3.57 -11.00 -10.99
C TYR A 81 4.15 -11.86 -9.87
N ARG A 82 5.42 -11.66 -9.56
CA ARG A 82 6.07 -12.32 -8.42
C ARG A 82 5.69 -11.61 -7.13
N PRO A 83 5.42 -12.35 -6.05
CA PRO A 83 5.27 -11.75 -4.73
C PRO A 83 6.51 -10.96 -4.33
N LEU A 84 6.31 -9.83 -3.65
CA LEU A 84 7.39 -9.01 -3.13
C LEU A 84 8.23 -9.76 -2.08
N SER A 85 9.53 -9.48 -2.05
CA SER A 85 10.40 -9.96 -0.97
C SER A 85 10.06 -9.28 0.35
N VAL A 86 10.52 -9.84 1.47
CA VAL A 86 10.33 -9.22 2.80
C VAL A 86 10.94 -7.82 2.85
N HIS A 87 12.12 -7.63 2.24
CA HIS A 87 12.77 -6.32 2.17
C HIS A 87 11.96 -5.31 1.35
N ASP A 88 11.42 -5.71 0.19
CA ASP A 88 10.58 -4.81 -0.62
C ASP A 88 9.30 -4.42 0.12
N ARG A 89 8.70 -5.34 0.89
CA ARG A 89 7.53 -5.08 1.72
C ARG A 89 7.85 -4.13 2.87
N ALA A 90 9.01 -4.27 3.49
CA ALA A 90 9.52 -3.37 4.52
C ALA A 90 9.79 -1.96 3.94
N ASP A 91 10.44 -1.88 2.78
CA ASP A 91 10.67 -0.61 2.08
C ASP A 91 9.33 0.07 1.71
N ASN A 92 8.31 -0.70 1.31
CA ASN A 92 6.97 -0.17 1.09
C ASN A 92 6.28 0.31 2.37
N LEU A 93 6.51 -0.34 3.51
CA LEU A 93 6.04 0.16 4.81
C LEU A 93 6.65 1.54 5.09
N LEU A 94 7.96 1.72 4.88
CA LEU A 94 8.62 3.01 5.05
C LEU A 94 8.03 4.08 4.12
N ARG A 95 7.78 3.72 2.85
CA ARG A 95 7.15 4.64 1.87
C ARG A 95 5.74 5.04 2.29
N TYR A 96 4.96 4.11 2.82
CA TYR A 96 3.64 4.42 3.37
C TYR A 96 3.75 5.42 4.53
N LEU A 97 4.60 5.14 5.53
CA LEU A 97 4.81 6.04 6.67
C LEU A 97 5.22 7.44 6.20
N PHE A 98 6.15 7.51 5.25
CA PHE A 98 6.59 8.77 4.64
C PHE A 98 5.45 9.50 3.93
N SER A 99 4.67 8.81 3.10
CA SER A 99 3.54 9.39 2.35
C SER A 99 2.43 9.96 3.23
N LYS A 100 2.32 9.45 4.47
CA LYS A 100 1.36 9.92 5.46
C LYS A 100 1.95 10.97 6.39
N SER A 101 3.27 11.16 6.42
CA SER A 101 3.97 12.07 7.33
C SER A 101 4.15 13.44 6.68
N ASP A 102 3.17 14.33 6.87
CA ASP A 102 3.30 15.74 6.46
C ASP A 102 4.36 16.50 7.29
N ILE A 103 4.65 15.98 8.49
CA ILE A 103 5.62 16.49 9.44
C ILE A 103 6.50 15.35 9.97
N LEU A 104 7.76 15.68 10.31
CA LEU A 104 8.66 14.74 10.97
C LEU A 104 8.07 14.29 12.31
N GLY A 105 8.14 12.98 12.58
CA GLY A 105 7.65 12.40 13.83
C GLY A 105 6.14 12.14 13.88
N LYS A 106 5.41 12.27 12.75
CA LYS A 106 4.00 11.85 12.71
C LYS A 106 3.90 10.36 13.04
N VAL A 107 2.94 10.04 13.91
CA VAL A 107 2.67 8.69 14.40
C VAL A 107 1.47 8.11 13.67
N ILE A 108 1.61 6.87 13.20
CA ILE A 108 0.51 6.10 12.60
C ILE A 108 0.17 4.94 13.54
N SER A 109 -1.09 4.84 13.94
CA SER A 109 -1.56 3.75 14.79
C SER A 109 -2.25 2.65 13.97
N PHE A 110 -2.16 1.40 14.44
CA PHE A 110 -3.00 0.29 13.98
C PHE A 110 -3.22 -0.72 15.11
N CYS A 111 -4.28 -1.53 15.03
CA CYS A 111 -4.60 -2.53 16.05
C CYS A 111 -4.67 -3.95 15.48
N LEU A 112 -4.24 -4.92 16.29
CA LEU A 112 -4.39 -6.36 16.04
C LEU A 112 -5.75 -6.82 16.58
N ASP A 113 -6.85 -6.37 15.98
CA ASP A 113 -8.17 -6.88 16.36
C ASP A 113 -8.55 -8.08 15.47
N THR A 114 -9.10 -9.13 16.08
CA THR A 114 -9.67 -10.28 15.37
C THR A 114 -11.04 -9.94 14.80
N ASP A 115 -11.72 -8.96 15.39
CA ASP A 115 -12.95 -8.41 14.86
C ASP A 115 -12.60 -7.37 13.80
N TYR A 116 -12.85 -7.73 12.54
CA TYR A 116 -12.76 -6.90 11.32
C TYR A 116 -13.57 -5.58 11.37
N SER A 117 -14.12 -5.22 12.54
CA SER A 117 -14.84 -4.02 12.90
C SER A 117 -13.95 -2.76 12.98
N CYS A 118 -12.61 -2.91 13.09
CA CYS A 118 -11.73 -1.75 12.97
C CYS A 118 -11.77 -1.21 11.53
N LYS A 119 -12.75 -0.34 11.26
CA LYS A 119 -12.93 0.47 10.04
C LYS A 119 -11.81 1.49 9.84
N ASP A 120 -10.67 1.30 10.50
CA ASP A 120 -9.57 2.22 10.43
C ASP A 120 -9.00 2.20 9.00
N THR A 121 -8.98 3.40 8.42
CA THR A 121 -8.45 3.61 7.08
C THR A 121 -6.97 3.22 7.06
N ALA A 122 -6.22 3.52 8.13
CA ALA A 122 -4.80 3.20 8.24
C ALA A 122 -4.53 1.69 8.22
N HIS A 123 -5.39 0.89 8.84
CA HIS A 123 -5.27 -0.58 8.84
C HIS A 123 -5.37 -1.14 7.41
N ASN A 124 -6.34 -0.67 6.63
CA ASN A 124 -6.52 -1.11 5.25
C ASN A 124 -5.42 -0.63 4.32
N GLU A 125 -4.96 0.62 4.51
CA GLU A 125 -3.86 1.19 3.74
C GLU A 125 -2.54 0.46 4.03
N LEU A 126 -2.22 0.20 5.31
CA LEU A 126 -1.04 -0.58 5.69
C LEU A 126 -1.00 -1.91 4.96
N LEU A 127 -2.11 -2.65 4.99
CA LEU A 127 -2.20 -3.95 4.32
C LEU A 127 -2.05 -3.84 2.79
N ALA A 128 -2.56 -2.76 2.18
CA ALA A 128 -2.38 -2.50 0.76
C ALA A 128 -0.91 -2.25 0.40
N TRP A 129 -0.24 -1.37 1.15
CA TRP A 129 1.14 -0.97 0.88
C TRP A 129 2.15 -2.09 1.16
N THR A 130 1.98 -2.84 2.25
CA THR A 130 2.90 -3.93 2.62
C THR A 130 2.61 -5.24 1.90
N SER A 131 1.63 -5.26 0.98
CA SER A 131 1.17 -6.49 0.32
C SER A 131 0.77 -7.58 1.32
N SER A 132 0.24 -7.17 2.48
CA SER A 132 -0.15 -8.08 3.56
C SER A 132 -1.59 -8.56 3.33
N GLY A 133 -1.75 -9.87 3.21
CA GLY A 133 -2.92 -10.47 2.56
C GLY A 133 -4.27 -10.12 3.19
N CYS A 134 -4.47 -10.51 4.45
CA CYS A 134 -5.52 -9.96 5.35
C CYS A 134 -5.06 -10.11 6.81
N GLN A 135 -3.77 -10.38 7.03
CA GLN A 135 -3.23 -10.69 8.34
C GLN A 135 -2.44 -9.47 8.78
N ILE A 136 -3.05 -8.67 9.65
CA ILE A 136 -2.41 -7.48 10.21
C ILE A 136 -1.18 -7.85 11.07
N SER A 137 -1.11 -9.09 11.56
CA SER A 137 0.10 -9.64 12.17
C SER A 137 1.32 -9.61 11.24
N GLU A 138 1.15 -9.77 9.93
CA GLU A 138 2.26 -9.63 8.98
C GLU A 138 2.79 -8.19 8.94
N VAL A 139 1.92 -7.19 9.13
CA VAL A 139 2.34 -5.78 9.23
C VAL A 139 3.12 -5.57 10.52
N LEU A 140 2.72 -6.20 11.62
CA LEU A 140 3.50 -6.16 12.86
C LEU A 140 4.89 -6.78 12.66
N THR A 141 4.98 -7.98 12.06
CA THR A 141 6.28 -8.61 11.78
C THR A 141 7.19 -7.74 10.92
N LEU A 142 6.64 -7.09 9.89
CA LEU A 142 7.40 -6.12 9.08
C LEU A 142 7.82 -4.88 9.89
N SER A 143 6.97 -4.45 10.83
CA SER A 143 7.26 -3.31 11.71
C SER A 143 8.36 -3.65 12.71
N GLU A 144 8.35 -4.86 13.27
CA GLU A 144 9.42 -5.39 14.14
C GLU A 144 10.74 -5.42 13.39
N TYR A 145 10.76 -5.98 12.17
CA TYR A 145 11.94 -5.96 11.31
C TYR A 145 12.46 -4.52 11.06
N CYS A 146 11.58 -3.59 10.68
CA CYS A 146 11.98 -2.19 10.46
C CYS A 146 12.47 -1.49 11.75
N HIS A 147 11.96 -1.91 12.91
CA HIS A 147 12.37 -1.39 14.21
C HIS A 147 13.77 -1.89 14.59
N GLU A 148 14.07 -3.18 14.37
CA GLU A 148 15.39 -3.78 14.55
C GLU A 148 16.45 -3.10 13.69
N GLU A 149 16.11 -2.79 12.43
CA GLU A 149 16.93 -2.01 11.49
C GLU A 149 17.03 -0.51 11.85
N LYS A 150 16.37 -0.09 12.93
CA LYS A 150 16.31 1.29 13.44
C LYS A 150 15.69 2.29 12.46
N TRP A 151 14.93 1.83 11.47
CA TRP A 151 14.26 2.70 10.50
C TRP A 151 13.00 3.35 11.06
N ILE A 152 12.34 2.67 11.99
CA ILE A 152 11.11 3.18 12.65
C ILE A 152 11.19 3.03 14.17
N ASN A 153 10.36 3.79 14.87
CA ASN A 153 9.96 3.50 16.23
C ASN A 153 8.67 2.66 16.20
N LEU A 154 8.62 1.62 17.02
CA LEU A 154 7.47 0.74 17.19
C LEU A 154 7.12 0.73 18.68
N GLU A 155 5.97 1.28 19.04
CA GLU A 155 5.50 1.34 20.42
C GLU A 155 4.15 0.65 20.56
N LYS A 156 4.00 -0.17 21.60
CA LYS A 156 2.71 -0.78 21.95
C LYS A 156 1.96 0.16 22.88
N LYS A 157 0.74 0.57 22.52
CA LYS A 157 -0.10 1.38 23.41
C LYS A 157 -0.52 0.57 24.63
N PRO A 158 -0.53 1.18 25.83
CA PRO A 158 -1.18 0.56 26.98
C PRO A 158 -2.65 0.33 26.65
N VAL A 159 -3.16 -0.86 26.98
CA VAL A 159 -4.55 -1.25 26.71
C VAL A 159 -5.45 -0.42 27.63
N THR A 160 -6.05 0.64 27.11
CA THR A 160 -6.95 1.52 27.88
C THR A 160 -8.40 1.04 27.90
N THR A 161 -8.77 0.10 27.04
CA THR A 161 -10.14 -0.41 26.89
C THR A 161 -10.22 -1.91 27.17
N SER A 162 -11.31 -2.34 27.79
CA SER A 162 -11.63 -3.73 28.14
C SER A 162 -11.76 -4.70 26.96
N SER A 163 -11.54 -4.25 25.71
CA SER A 163 -11.63 -5.06 24.50
C SER A 163 -10.39 -5.94 24.23
N GLY A 164 -9.31 -5.83 25.01
CA GLY A 164 -8.13 -6.71 24.89
C GLY A 164 -7.32 -6.57 23.59
N SER A 165 -7.74 -5.71 22.65
CA SER A 165 -7.02 -5.49 21.40
C SER A 165 -5.69 -4.76 21.64
N SER A 166 -4.62 -5.27 21.05
CA SER A 166 -3.29 -4.65 21.11
C SER A 166 -3.13 -3.65 19.97
N CYS A 167 -2.97 -2.37 20.31
CA CYS A 167 -2.69 -1.30 19.35
C CYS A 167 -1.21 -0.90 19.38
N TYR A 168 -0.69 -0.56 18.22
CA TYR A 168 0.71 -0.23 17.97
C TYR A 168 0.80 1.13 17.28
N GLU A 169 1.91 1.82 17.54
CA GLU A 169 2.28 3.10 16.94
C GLU A 169 3.57 2.96 16.17
N LEU A 170 3.55 3.46 14.94
CA LEU A 170 4.68 3.50 14.02
C LEU A 170 5.09 4.94 13.79
N MET A 171 6.37 5.23 13.92
CA MET A 171 6.93 6.54 13.60
C MET A 171 8.22 6.38 12.81
N LEU A 172 8.33 7.08 11.69
CA LEU A 172 9.53 7.04 10.84
C LEU A 172 10.70 7.78 11.53
N LYS A 173 11.86 7.12 11.65
CA LYS A 173 13.10 7.70 12.22
C LYS A 173 14.00 8.28 11.13
N SER A 174 14.99 9.07 11.53
CA SER A 174 16.02 9.62 10.64
C SER A 174 16.67 8.57 9.73
N ASN A 175 17.00 7.39 10.27
CA ASN A 175 17.56 6.29 9.47
C ASN A 175 16.58 5.74 8.42
N GLY A 176 15.27 5.75 8.71
CA GLY A 176 14.24 5.38 7.74
C GLY A 176 14.15 6.39 6.59
N TYR A 177 14.26 7.69 6.88
CA TYR A 177 14.40 8.72 5.83
C TYR A 177 15.66 8.53 4.99
N ALA A 178 16.80 8.20 5.63
CA ALA A 178 18.05 7.93 4.91
C ALA A 178 17.91 6.70 3.98
N ARG A 179 17.26 5.62 4.44
CA ARG A 179 16.94 4.44 3.61
C ARG A 179 16.08 4.82 2.42
N LEU A 180 15.04 5.63 2.61
CA LEU A 180 14.18 6.10 1.52
C LEU A 180 14.94 6.98 0.52
N ALA A 181 15.82 7.87 0.99
CA ALA A 181 16.67 8.69 0.13
C ALA A 181 17.59 7.81 -0.73
N TYR A 182 18.20 6.78 -0.15
CA TYR A 182 19.00 5.79 -0.87
C TYR A 182 18.18 5.06 -1.96
N LEU A 183 16.99 4.57 -1.61
CA LEU A 183 16.10 3.89 -2.57
C LEU A 183 15.65 4.79 -3.72
N ASN A 184 15.50 6.09 -3.48
CA ASN A 184 15.13 7.05 -4.52
C ASN A 184 16.35 7.47 -5.36
N GLY A 185 17.54 7.53 -4.77
CA GLY A 185 18.80 7.86 -5.45
C GLY A 185 19.35 6.73 -6.34
N ILE A 186 18.99 5.46 -6.07
CA ILE A 186 19.35 4.32 -6.93
C ILE A 186 18.47 4.27 -8.20
N ASN A 187 17.52 5.18 -8.39
CA ASN A 187 16.70 5.17 -9.60
C ASN A 187 17.56 5.55 -10.83
N PRO A 188 17.95 4.62 -11.72
CA PRO A 188 18.93 4.89 -12.79
C PRO A 188 18.37 5.79 -13.90
N GLN A 189 17.09 6.16 -13.80
CA GLN A 189 16.44 7.05 -14.78
C GLN A 189 16.76 8.54 -14.56
N SER A 190 17.43 8.93 -13.47
CA SER A 190 17.83 10.33 -13.25
C SER A 190 19.05 10.75 -14.05
N ASP A 191 19.97 9.82 -14.36
CA ASP A 191 21.22 10.17 -15.06
C ASP A 191 20.99 10.38 -16.57
N GLN A 192 19.98 9.72 -17.15
CA GLN A 192 19.62 9.92 -18.56
C GLN A 192 18.96 11.28 -18.85
N ALA A 193 18.39 11.94 -17.83
CA ALA A 193 17.85 13.28 -17.98
C ALA A 193 18.93 14.38 -17.88
N LEU A 194 20.04 14.12 -17.17
CA LEU A 194 21.12 15.08 -17.00
C LEU A 194 22.09 15.09 -18.20
N GLU A 195 22.33 13.94 -18.84
CA GLU A 195 23.20 13.86 -20.03
C GLU A 195 22.59 14.49 -21.29
N MET A 196 21.25 14.56 -21.40
CA MET A 196 20.61 15.25 -22.53
C MET A 196 20.66 16.79 -22.43
N ALA A 197 21.04 17.35 -21.27
CA ALA A 197 21.13 18.80 -21.07
C ALA A 197 22.54 19.38 -21.32
N GLN A 198 23.58 18.54 -21.49
CA GLN A 198 24.97 18.99 -21.62
C GLN A 198 25.58 18.84 -23.03
N GLY A 199 24.80 18.47 -24.04
CA GLY A 199 25.27 18.34 -25.42
C GLY A 199 24.73 19.40 -26.37
N LYS A 200 25.35 20.60 -26.39
CA LYS A 200 25.48 21.48 -27.57
C LYS A 200 26.32 22.73 -27.24
N ASN A 201 27.60 22.66 -27.59
CA ASN A 201 28.38 23.77 -28.15
C ASN A 201 29.37 23.19 -29.14
#